data_AF-A0A0W0ZFG3-F1
#
_entry.id   AF-A0A0W0ZFG3-F1
#
_cell.length_a   1.000
_cell.length_b   1.000
_cell.length_c   1.000
_cell.angle_alpha   90.00
_cell.angle_beta   90.00
_cell.angle_gamma   90.00
#
_symmetry.space_group_name_H-M   'P 1'
#
loop_
_entity.id
_entity.type
_entity.pdbx_description
1 polymer ?
#
loop_
_entity_poly.entity_id
_entity_poly.type
_entity_poly.pdbx_seq_one_letter_code
_entity_poly.pdbx_strand_id
1 'polypeptide(L)'
;MTTEEFLEKFKKTYKEWGKVREAHYSKLIKFIDETNPNSPMIYNCINNDWINYKNLISVLGETLSKQFNVNELSQEAKKFLSDFYKELERSFYLERIQLIQHICKRGEEKRDPLPIPTMAEQIDSEEILPDNPALYQVRW
;
A
#
# COMPACT_ATOMS: atom_id res chain seq x y z
N MET A 1 -28.51 20.14 11.81
CA MET A 1 -28.27 18.84 11.17
C MET A 1 -28.30 17.79 12.25
N THR A 2 -29.13 16.75 12.11
CA THR A 2 -29.16 15.63 13.06
C THR A 2 -27.96 14.71 12.84
N THR A 3 -27.61 13.89 13.85
CA THR A 3 -26.53 12.90 13.73
C THR A 3 -26.78 11.90 12.59
N GLU A 4 -28.03 11.53 12.35
CA GLU A 4 -28.41 10.63 11.26
C GLU A 4 -28.22 11.27 9.88
N GLU A 5 -28.65 12.53 9.70
CA GLU A 5 -28.44 13.28 8.46
C GLU A 5 -26.95 13.44 8.13
N PHE A 6 -26.12 13.68 9.15
CA PHE A 6 -24.67 13.74 9.01
C PHE A 6 -24.12 12.40 8.51
N LEU A 7 -24.45 11.29 9.18
CA LEU A 7 -23.94 9.97 8.85
C LEU A 7 -24.36 9.51 7.46
N GLU A 8 -25.60 9.80 7.05
CA GLU A 8 -26.09 9.43 5.72
C GLU A 8 -25.32 10.17 4.61
N LYS A 9 -25.18 11.50 4.74
CA LYS A 9 -24.41 12.31 3.80
C LYS A 9 -22.93 11.90 3.76
N PHE A 10 -22.34 11.67 4.93
CA PHE A 10 -20.96 11.20 5.06
C PHE A 10 -20.76 9.87 4.33
N LYS A 11 -21.63 8.88 4.57
CA LYS A 11 -21.54 7.56 3.92
C LYS A 11 -21.65 7.65 2.41
N LYS A 12 -22.53 8.52 1.88
CA LYS A 12 -22.67 8.73 0.44
C LYS A 12 -21.38 9.30 -0.16
N THR A 13 -20.85 10.37 0.42
CA THR A 13 -19.60 10.99 -0.04
C THR A 13 -18.41 10.04 0.06
N TYR A 14 -18.31 9.30 1.17
CA TYR A 14 -17.26 8.31 1.36
C TYR A 14 -17.36 7.17 0.35
N LYS A 15 -18.56 6.70 0.01
CA LYS A 15 -18.76 5.66 -1.01
C LYS A 15 -18.28 6.09 -2.38
N GLU A 16 -18.54 7.33 -2.78
CA GLU A 16 -18.08 7.88 -4.06
C GLU A 16 -16.56 8.02 -4.09
N TRP A 17 -15.98 8.57 -3.03
CA TRP A 17 -14.53 8.68 -2.88
C TRP A 17 -13.86 7.31 -2.81
N GLY A 18 -14.47 6.32 -2.15
CA GLY A 18 -13.99 4.95 -2.05
C GLY A 18 -13.79 4.29 -3.41
N LYS A 19 -14.68 4.54 -4.38
CA LYS A 19 -14.50 4.06 -5.76
C LYS A 19 -13.26 4.64 -6.43
N VAL A 20 -12.93 5.91 -6.16
CA VAL A 20 -11.73 6.56 -6.71
C VAL A 20 -10.47 5.93 -6.10
N ARG A 21 -10.47 5.72 -4.77
CA ARG A 21 -9.39 5.02 -4.06
C ARG A 21 -9.19 3.60 -4.59
N GLU A 22 -10.25 2.82 -4.69
CA GLU A 22 -10.21 1.43 -5.20
C GLU A 22 -9.64 1.38 -6.63
N ALA A 23 -10.14 2.23 -7.53
CA ALA A 23 -9.65 2.30 -8.90
C ALA A 23 -8.16 2.67 -8.98
N HIS A 24 -7.68 3.54 -8.08
CA HIS A 24 -6.27 3.88 -7.98
C HIS A 24 -5.43 2.67 -7.52
N TYR A 25 -5.84 2.04 -6.42
CA TYR A 25 -5.15 0.88 -5.87
C TYR A 25 -5.08 -0.29 -6.86
N SER A 26 -6.17 -0.59 -7.57
CA SER A 26 -6.19 -1.63 -8.60
C SER A 26 -5.23 -1.34 -9.75
N LYS A 27 -5.09 -0.07 -10.17
CA LYS A 27 -4.11 0.31 -11.21
C LYS A 27 -2.69 0.12 -10.73
N LEU A 28 -2.40 0.51 -9.48
CA LEU A 28 -1.06 0.34 -8.91
C LEU A 28 -0.67 -1.13 -8.80
N ILE A 29 -1.54 -1.98 -8.24
CA ILE A 29 -1.29 -3.43 -8.14
C ILE A 29 -1.01 -4.00 -9.53
N LYS A 30 -1.85 -3.69 -10.52
CA LYS A 30 -1.67 -4.18 -11.88
C LYS A 30 -0.31 -3.78 -12.46
N PHE A 31 0.08 -2.52 -12.29
CA PHE A 31 1.40 -2.04 -12.73
C PHE A 31 2.54 -2.79 -12.04
N ILE A 32 2.44 -3.00 -10.72
CA ILE A 32 3.42 -3.79 -9.97
C ILE A 32 3.50 -5.20 -10.55
N ASP A 33 2.37 -5.87 -10.75
CA ASP A 33 2.28 -7.25 -11.25
C ASP A 33 2.89 -7.45 -12.64
N GLU A 34 2.74 -6.45 -13.51
CA GLU A 34 3.27 -6.48 -14.88
C GLU A 34 4.76 -6.09 -14.94
N THR A 35 5.26 -5.37 -13.94
CA THR A 35 6.65 -4.89 -13.92
C THR A 35 7.60 -5.89 -13.26
N ASN A 36 8.87 -5.91 -13.71
CA ASN A 36 9.92 -6.69 -13.06
C ASN A 36 10.13 -6.20 -11.61
N PRO A 37 10.00 -7.07 -10.58
CA PRO A 37 10.11 -6.70 -9.17
C PRO A 37 11.44 -6.05 -8.80
N ASN A 38 12.52 -6.34 -9.53
CA ASN A 38 13.85 -5.78 -9.31
C ASN A 38 14.05 -4.41 -10.00
N SER A 39 13.05 -3.92 -10.74
CA SER A 39 13.13 -2.63 -11.42
C SER A 39 13.03 -1.47 -10.41
N PRO A 40 13.96 -0.50 -10.45
CA PRO A 40 13.85 0.71 -9.62
C PRO A 40 12.60 1.54 -9.93
N MET A 41 11.97 1.34 -11.10
CA MET A 41 10.73 2.01 -11.47
C MET A 41 9.56 1.67 -10.53
N ILE A 42 9.54 0.46 -9.95
CA ILE A 42 8.47 0.05 -9.04
C ILE A 42 8.53 0.84 -7.73
N TYR A 43 9.72 0.98 -7.15
CA TYR A 43 9.91 1.75 -5.92
C TYR A 43 9.57 3.24 -6.11
N ASN A 44 9.97 3.80 -7.26
CA ASN A 44 9.60 5.17 -7.62
C ASN A 44 8.08 5.32 -7.79
N CYS A 45 7.41 4.32 -8.39
CA CYS A 45 5.96 4.30 -8.53
C CYS A 45 5.27 4.32 -7.17
N ILE A 46 5.65 3.46 -6.22
CA ILE A 46 5.08 3.45 -4.86
C ILE A 46 5.28 4.79 -4.14
N ASN A 47 6.46 5.40 -4.27
CA ASN A 47 6.74 6.68 -3.64
C ASN A 47 5.89 7.81 -4.23
N ASN A 48 5.70 7.83 -5.54
CA ASN A 48 4.79 8.78 -6.20
C ASN A 48 3.33 8.52 -5.82
N ASP A 49 2.94 7.25 -5.70
CA ASP A 49 1.61 6.86 -5.26
C ASP A 49 1.29 7.35 -3.84
N TRP A 50 2.29 7.37 -2.95
CA TRP A 50 2.14 7.93 -1.62
C TRP A 50 1.80 9.42 -1.63
N ILE A 51 2.37 10.18 -2.55
CA ILE A 51 2.03 11.61 -2.74
C ILE A 51 0.58 11.73 -3.24
N ASN A 52 0.17 10.89 -4.18
CA ASN A 52 -1.20 10.85 -4.68
C ASN A 52 -2.22 10.50 -3.58
N TYR A 53 -1.89 9.55 -2.69
CA TYR A 53 -2.75 9.24 -1.55
C TYR A 53 -2.96 10.42 -0.63
N LYS A 54 -1.89 11.16 -0.28
CA LYS A 54 -2.03 12.40 0.50
C LYS A 54 -2.95 13.41 -0.17
N ASN A 55 -2.85 13.55 -1.49
CA ASN A 55 -3.74 14.42 -2.26
C ASN A 55 -5.20 13.93 -2.20
N LEU A 56 -5.46 12.63 -2.34
CA LEU A 56 -6.81 12.05 -2.23
C LEU A 56 -7.43 12.29 -0.85
N ILE A 57 -6.64 12.19 0.23
CA ILE A 57 -7.07 12.51 1.59
C ILE A 57 -7.42 14.00 1.70
N SER A 58 -6.57 14.89 1.17
CA SER A 58 -6.83 16.34 1.18
C SER A 58 -8.11 16.70 0.43
N VAL A 59 -8.34 16.10 -0.75
CA VAL A 59 -9.56 16.31 -1.54
C VAL A 59 -10.81 15.83 -0.79
N LEU A 60 -10.73 14.70 -0.10
CA LEU A 60 -11.81 14.24 0.78
C LEU A 60 -12.06 15.25 1.90
N GLY A 61 -10.97 15.75 2.51
CA GLY A 61 -10.97 16.82 3.50
C GLY A 61 -11.76 18.04 3.05
N GLU A 62 -11.37 18.62 1.92
CA GLU A 62 -12.04 19.77 1.33
C GLU A 62 -13.50 19.49 0.98
N THR A 63 -13.79 18.30 0.45
CA THR A 63 -15.16 17.91 0.08
C THR A 63 -16.06 17.84 1.31
N LEU A 64 -15.57 17.22 2.39
CA LEU A 64 -16.28 17.13 3.65
C LEU A 64 -16.43 18.50 4.31
N SER A 65 -15.41 19.37 4.29
CA SER A 65 -15.52 20.74 4.81
C SER A 65 -16.49 21.63 4.02
N LYS A 66 -16.65 21.40 2.71
CA LYS A 66 -17.64 22.09 1.88
C LYS A 66 -19.06 21.59 2.16
N GLN A 67 -19.23 20.29 2.41
CA GLN A 67 -20.53 19.69 2.70
C GLN A 67 -20.99 19.93 4.14
N PHE A 68 -20.05 20.04 5.07
CA PHE A 68 -20.31 20.18 6.50
C PHE A 68 -19.63 21.46 7.00
N ASN A 69 -20.43 22.47 7.36
CA ASN A 69 -19.90 23.64 8.05
C ASN A 69 -19.36 23.21 9.42
N VAL A 70 -18.05 23.28 9.60
CA VAL A 70 -17.36 22.81 10.82
C VAL A 70 -17.88 23.54 12.08
N ASN A 71 -18.36 24.78 11.94
CA ASN A 71 -18.91 25.54 13.06
C ASN A 71 -20.30 25.05 13.49
N GLU A 72 -21.03 24.36 12.61
CA GLU A 72 -22.37 23.82 12.86
C GLU A 72 -22.37 22.33 13.26
N LEU A 73 -21.19 21.69 13.23
CA LEU A 73 -21.03 20.31 13.67
C LEU A 73 -21.06 20.19 15.20
N SER A 74 -21.75 19.16 15.69
CA SER A 74 -21.69 18.76 17.09
C SER A 74 -20.28 18.29 17.47
N GLN A 75 -19.96 18.26 18.78
CA GLN A 75 -18.65 17.75 19.23
C GLN A 75 -18.44 16.28 18.84
N GLU A 76 -19.50 15.47 18.86
CA GLU A 76 -19.46 14.07 18.44
C GLU A 76 -19.12 13.93 16.96
N ALA A 77 -19.72 14.74 16.09
CA ALA A 77 -19.43 14.71 14.66
C ALA A 77 -17.99 15.17 14.35
N LYS A 78 -17.49 16.18 15.08
CA LYS A 78 -16.09 16.62 14.99
C LYS A 78 -15.12 15.52 15.41
N LYS A 79 -15.43 14.84 16.52
CA LYS A 79 -14.63 13.71 17.01
C LYS A 79 -14.65 12.56 16.00
N PHE A 80 -15.81 12.21 15.48
CA PHE A 80 -15.96 11.18 14.44
C PHE A 80 -15.08 11.47 13.22
N LEU A 81 -15.11 12.70 12.68
CA LEU A 81 -14.28 13.07 11.54
C LEU A 81 -12.78 12.96 11.86
N SER A 82 -12.37 13.43 13.04
CA SER A 82 -10.97 13.34 13.49
C SER A 82 -10.48 11.90 13.60
N ASP A 83 -11.27 11.02 14.25
CA ASP A 83 -10.95 9.61 14.39
C ASP A 83 -10.96 8.90 13.03
N PHE A 84 -11.90 9.26 12.15
CA PHE A 84 -11.96 8.76 10.77
C PHE A 84 -10.71 9.12 9.97
N TYR A 85 -10.21 10.36 10.01
CA TYR A 85 -8.98 10.72 9.29
C TYR A 85 -7.77 9.95 9.78
N LYS A 86 -7.65 9.70 11.10
CA LYS A 86 -6.56 8.88 11.65
C LYS A 86 -6.61 7.45 11.16
N GLU A 87 -7.80 6.84 11.16
CA GLU A 87 -7.98 5.48 10.63
C GLU A 87 -7.71 5.42 9.12
N LEU A 88 -8.06 6.47 8.38
CA LEU A 88 -7.78 6.59 6.95
C LEU A 88 -6.26 6.63 6.69
N GLU A 89 -5.52 7.48 7.39
CA GLU A 89 -4.05 7.55 7.32
C GLU A 89 -3.40 6.20 7.66
N ARG A 90 -3.87 5.56 8.73
CA ARG A 90 -3.42 4.22 9.12
C ARG A 90 -3.68 3.19 8.03
N SER A 91 -4.86 3.22 7.42
CA SER A 91 -5.25 2.31 6.34
C SER A 91 -4.33 2.46 5.13
N PHE A 92 -4.01 3.69 4.72
CA PHE A 92 -3.06 3.94 3.63
C PHE A 92 -1.64 3.47 3.95
N TYR A 93 -1.20 3.65 5.20
CA TYR A 93 0.09 3.14 5.63
C TYR A 93 0.18 1.61 5.52
N LEU A 94 -0.89 0.91 5.92
CA LEU A 94 -0.97 -0.55 5.79
C LEU A 94 -0.99 -1.01 4.33
N GLU A 95 -1.74 -0.33 3.45
CA GLU A 95 -1.73 -0.60 2.00
C GLU A 95 -0.32 -0.47 1.42
N ARG A 96 0.43 0.57 1.80
CA ARG A 96 1.82 0.74 1.37
C ARG A 96 2.71 -0.43 1.80
N ILE A 97 2.56 -0.90 3.05
CA ILE A 97 3.30 -2.08 3.53
C ILE A 97 2.95 -3.31 2.70
N GLN A 98 1.66 -3.55 2.43
CA GLN A 98 1.21 -4.70 1.65
C GLN A 98 1.78 -4.68 0.23
N LEU A 99 1.81 -3.52 -0.43
CA LEU A 99 2.40 -3.35 -1.76
C LEU A 99 3.91 -3.67 -1.76
N ILE A 100 4.64 -3.20 -0.75
CA ILE A 100 6.07 -3.50 -0.60
C ILE A 100 6.29 -5.01 -0.36
N GLN A 101 5.52 -5.62 0.54
CA GLN A 101 5.59 -7.06 0.80
C GLN A 101 5.31 -7.88 -0.46
N HIS A 102 4.32 -7.46 -1.25
CA HIS A 102 3.98 -8.08 -2.53
C HIS A 102 5.15 -8.04 -3.53
N ILE A 103 5.86 -6.91 -3.61
CA ILE A 103 7.05 -6.78 -4.46
C ILE A 103 8.18 -7.66 -3.96
N CYS A 104 8.46 -7.66 -2.65
CA CYS A 104 9.51 -8.50 -2.07
C CYS A 104 9.26 -9.98 -2.37
N LYS A 105 8.03 -10.45 -2.17
CA LYS A 105 7.62 -11.83 -2.46
C LYS A 105 7.82 -12.17 -3.95
N ARG A 106 7.37 -11.29 -4.86
CA ARG A 106 7.59 -11.48 -6.30
C ARG A 106 9.07 -11.44 -6.68
N GLY A 107 9.87 -10.64 -5.97
CA GLY A 107 11.32 -10.60 -6.12
C GLY A 107 11.96 -11.93 -5.76
N GLU A 108 11.55 -12.54 -4.64
CA GLU A 108 11.99 -13.88 -4.22
C GLU A 108 11.58 -14.96 -5.23
N GLU A 109 10.34 -14.94 -5.70
CA GLU A 109 9.82 -15.89 -6.71
C GLU A 109 10.54 -15.77 -8.07
N LYS A 110 11.06 -14.58 -8.41
CA LYS A 110 11.77 -14.30 -9.66
C LYS A 110 13.29 -14.16 -9.49
N ARG A 111 13.86 -14.59 -8.36
CA ARG A 111 15.32 -14.63 -8.17
C ARG A 111 15.91 -15.70 -9.08
N ASP A 112 16.53 -15.25 -10.16
CA ASP A 112 17.35 -16.08 -11.05
C ASP A 112 18.72 -15.38 -11.23
N PRO A 113 19.86 -16.05 -10.96
CA PRO A 113 19.95 -17.40 -10.41
C PRO A 113 19.39 -17.49 -8.99
N LEU A 114 18.79 -18.65 -8.68
CA LEU A 114 18.44 -18.99 -7.30
C LEU A 114 19.68 -18.81 -6.41
N PRO A 115 19.53 -18.23 -5.20
CA PRO A 115 20.64 -18.17 -4.27
C PRO A 115 21.15 -19.58 -3.98
N ILE A 116 22.47 -19.71 -3.83
CA ILE A 116 23.09 -20.99 -3.47
C ILE A 116 22.48 -21.42 -2.12
N PRO A 117 21.88 -22.64 -2.03
CA PRO A 117 21.32 -23.16 -0.80
C PRO A 117 22.32 -23.09 0.34
N THR A 118 21.87 -22.74 1.54
CA THR A 118 22.73 -22.75 2.74
C THR A 118 23.18 -24.18 3.06
N MET A 119 24.28 -24.32 3.83
CA MET A 119 24.74 -25.65 4.26
C MET A 119 23.67 -26.43 5.03
N ALA A 120 22.84 -25.74 5.82
CA ALA A 120 21.74 -26.38 6.54
C ALA A 120 20.70 -26.96 5.58
N GLU A 121 20.29 -26.19 4.56
CA GLU A 121 19.35 -26.65 3.54
C GLU A 121 19.91 -27.78 2.67
N GLN A 122 21.22 -27.79 2.40
CA GLN A 122 21.90 -28.88 1.68
C GLN A 122 21.98 -30.17 2.50
N ILE A 123 22.18 -30.06 3.83
CA ILE A 123 22.17 -31.19 4.75
C ILE A 123 20.75 -31.77 4.86
N ASP A 124 19.74 -30.91 4.98
CA ASP A 124 18.33 -31.32 5.10
C ASP A 124 17.78 -31.95 3.81
N SER A 125 18.35 -31.60 2.64
CA SER A 125 17.94 -32.13 1.32
C SER A 125 18.79 -33.30 0.83
N GLU A 126 19.83 -33.71 1.56
CA GLU A 126 20.84 -34.72 1.16
C GLU A 126 21.58 -34.39 -0.16
N GLU A 127 21.43 -33.17 -0.69
CA GLU A 127 22.07 -32.71 -1.92
C GLU A 127 23.16 -31.66 -1.59
N ILE A 128 24.37 -32.15 -1.31
CA ILE A 128 25.54 -31.28 -1.07
C ILE A 128 26.08 -30.83 -2.43
N LEU A 129 26.06 -29.51 -2.67
CA LEU A 129 26.65 -28.93 -3.86
C LEU A 129 28.18 -29.14 -3.84
N PRO A 130 28.81 -29.45 -4.99
CA PRO A 130 30.26 -29.59 -5.05
C PRO A 130 30.93 -28.27 -4.69
N ASP A 131 32.03 -28.33 -3.93
CA ASP A 131 32.88 -27.17 -3.60
C ASP A 131 33.46 -26.57 -4.89
N ASN A 132 32.71 -25.68 -5.53
CA ASN A 132 33.13 -24.98 -6.73
C ASN A 132 33.48 -23.53 -6.36
N PRO A 133 34.77 -23.14 -6.36
CA PRO A 133 35.20 -21.77 -6.05
C PRO A 133 34.52 -20.70 -6.91
N ALA A 134 34.05 -21.05 -8.11
CA ALA A 134 33.34 -20.14 -9.01
C ALA A 134 31.92 -19.79 -8.53
N LEU A 135 31.27 -20.66 -7.74
CA LEU A 135 29.95 -20.39 -7.15
C LEU A 135 30.03 -19.30 -6.07
N TYR A 136 31.19 -19.11 -5.43
CA TYR A 136 31.39 -18.09 -4.39
C TYR A 136 31.80 -16.71 -4.96
N GLN A 137 32.01 -16.60 -6.28
CA GLN A 137 32.35 -15.34 -6.96
C GLN A 137 31.11 -14.60 -7.46
N VAL A 138 30.13 -14.35 -6.60
CA VAL A 138 29.10 -13.34 -6.90
C VAL A 138 29.66 -11.98 -6.47
N ARG A 139 30.19 -11.21 -7.42
CA ARG A 139 30.51 -9.79 -7.19
C ARG A 139 29.20 -9.01 -7.09
N TRP A 140 28.93 -8.43 -5.93
CA TRP A 140 27.88 -7.46 -5.67
C TRP A 140 28.13 -6.14 -6.41
#